data_AF-A0A8H6S7Y1-F1
#
_entry.id   AF-A0A8H6S7Y1-F1
#
_cell.length_a   1.000
_cell.length_b   1.000
_cell.length_c   1.000
_cell.angle_alpha   90.00
_cell.angle_beta   90.00
_cell.angle_gamma   90.00
#
_symmetry.space_group_name_H-M   'P 1'
#
loop_
_entity.id
_entity.type
_entity.pdbx_description
1 polymer ?
#
loop_
_entity_poly.entity_id
_entity_poly.type
_entity_poly.pdbx_seq_one_letter_code
_entity_poly.pdbx_strand_id
1 'polypeptide(L)'
;MSFTNVAMLILNELGKHRDEETGKFDLDAFKIVYIAPIKALVQEMVGNFSSRLKVFGITVGELTGDSQMTKQQIAETQIILTTPEKWDVITRKSTDTLHKSRLVLESIIARTIRRMEQTTEYVRLVGLSATPPNYQDVATFLRVDDKKGLFYFDSTYRPCGLQQQFIGVTEMKAIKRYQITNEVCYEKVLDQAGKNQTLVFVHSRKEIAKTAKFLRDMAAEKETITQFVKPNAAVREILAEEVNNVKDSNLRDLLPFGFGFHLECLQLPIESQFVSKLADNLNAEIVLGTIRNRDEVVQWIGYTYLYVRMLKSDIVHSAAVLPQSTKLGRIASHYYVTYNSMMTYNHHLRPTMSTLEPFRVFALSNEFKLPVRQEEKLELAKLLERVPILVNESVEEPAAKIDVIVQAYSQLRSLLADGKQERSLVPRY
;
A
#
# COMPACT_ATOMS: atom_id res chain seq x y z
N MET A 1 -13.27 -2.19 15.40
CA MET A 1 -14.54 -2.21 14.65
C MET A 1 -14.34 -3.05 13.40
N SER A 2 -14.20 -4.36 13.57
CA SER A 2 -13.53 -5.22 12.61
C SER A 2 -14.50 -6.31 12.12
N PHE A 3 -14.53 -6.56 10.81
CA PHE A 3 -15.18 -7.67 10.09
C PHE A 3 -16.71 -7.85 10.21
N THR A 4 -17.29 -7.81 11.41
CA THR A 4 -18.70 -8.12 11.65
C THR A 4 -19.63 -7.17 10.91
N ASN A 5 -19.29 -5.87 10.86
CA ASN A 5 -20.08 -4.86 10.16
C ASN A 5 -20.05 -5.08 8.63
N VAL A 6 -18.92 -5.54 8.09
CA VAL A 6 -18.77 -5.83 6.65
C VAL A 6 -19.60 -7.05 6.29
N ALA A 7 -19.55 -8.10 7.11
CA ALA A 7 -20.35 -9.31 6.92
C ALA A 7 -21.86 -9.01 6.95
N MET A 8 -22.32 -8.17 7.88
CA MET A 8 -23.74 -7.78 7.94
C MET A 8 -24.20 -7.00 6.71
N LEU A 9 -23.33 -6.18 6.12
CA LEU A 9 -23.65 -5.43 4.91
C LEU A 9 -23.72 -6.34 3.67
N ILE A 10 -22.84 -7.34 3.58
CA ILE A 10 -22.88 -8.37 2.55
C ILE A 10 -24.20 -9.16 2.65
N LEU A 11 -24.58 -9.57 3.86
CA LEU A 11 -25.85 -10.27 4.12
C LEU A 11 -27.07 -9.42 3.76
N ASN A 12 -27.02 -8.10 3.98
CA ASN A 12 -28.10 -7.20 3.57
C ASN A 12 -28.27 -7.16 2.05
N GLU A 13 -27.18 -7.22 1.27
CA GLU A 13 -27.30 -7.27 -0.19
C GLU A 13 -27.80 -8.63 -0.67
N LEU A 14 -27.33 -9.71 -0.07
CA LEU A 14 -27.80 -11.07 -0.34
C LEU A 14 -29.30 -11.23 -0.07
N GLY A 15 -29.81 -10.60 0.98
CA GLY A 15 -31.22 -10.64 1.34
C GLY A 15 -32.15 -10.06 0.27
N LYS A 16 -31.67 -9.14 -0.57
CA LYS A 16 -32.48 -8.55 -1.66
C LYS A 16 -32.66 -9.49 -2.86
N HIS A 17 -31.76 -10.45 -3.02
CA HIS A 17 -31.75 -11.39 -4.15
C HIS A 17 -32.13 -12.80 -3.69
N ARG A 18 -32.82 -12.91 -2.55
CA ARG A 18 -33.38 -14.17 -2.06
C ARG A 18 -34.81 -14.29 -2.54
N ASP A 19 -35.11 -15.41 -3.17
CA ASP A 19 -36.48 -15.80 -3.48
C ASP A 19 -37.20 -16.20 -2.18
N GLU A 20 -38.31 -15.52 -1.87
CA GLU A 20 -39.08 -15.75 -0.64
C GLU A 20 -39.76 -17.13 -0.62
N GLU A 21 -40.09 -17.69 -1.79
CA GLU A 21 -40.80 -18.97 -1.90
C GLU A 21 -39.84 -20.17 -1.87
N THR A 22 -38.73 -20.09 -2.61
CA THR A 22 -37.77 -21.20 -2.70
C THR A 22 -36.62 -21.10 -1.71
N GLY A 23 -36.41 -19.93 -1.12
CA GLY A 23 -35.29 -19.64 -0.22
C GLY A 23 -33.91 -19.64 -0.91
N LYS A 24 -33.86 -19.80 -2.24
CA LYS A 24 -32.63 -19.78 -3.03
C LYS A 24 -32.18 -18.34 -3.30
N PHE A 25 -30.87 -18.17 -3.47
CA PHE A 25 -30.28 -16.88 -3.81
C PHE A 25 -29.97 -16.83 -5.31
N ASP A 26 -30.33 -15.72 -5.96
CA ASP A 26 -29.86 -15.42 -7.31
C ASP A 26 -28.44 -14.86 -7.23
N LEU A 27 -27.47 -15.71 -7.58
CA LEU A 27 -26.04 -15.41 -7.49
C LEU A 27 -25.50 -14.60 -8.68
N ASP A 28 -26.28 -14.44 -9.76
CA ASP A 28 -25.83 -13.72 -10.96
C ASP A 28 -26.34 -12.27 -10.98
N ALA A 29 -27.35 -11.96 -10.15
CA ALA A 29 -27.96 -10.63 -10.08
C ALA A 29 -27.10 -9.54 -9.41
N PHE A 30 -26.05 -9.89 -8.68
CA PHE A 30 -25.26 -8.93 -7.91
C PHE A 30 -23.76 -9.23 -7.91
N LYS A 31 -22.96 -8.18 -7.69
CA LYS A 31 -21.52 -8.29 -7.41
C LYS A 31 -21.13 -7.32 -6.30
N ILE A 32 -20.25 -7.78 -5.40
CA ILE A 32 -19.72 -6.99 -4.29
C ILE A 32 -18.22 -6.87 -4.45
N VAL A 33 -17.72 -5.64 -4.40
CA VAL A 33 -16.29 -5.35 -4.50
C VAL A 33 -15.79 -4.84 -3.15
N TYR A 34 -14.84 -5.56 -2.57
CA TYR A 34 -14.19 -5.18 -1.32
C TYR A 34 -12.76 -4.71 -1.59
N ILE A 35 -12.50 -3.42 -1.34
CA ILE A 35 -11.21 -2.79 -1.61
C ILE A 35 -10.44 -2.67 -0.30
N ALA A 36 -9.30 -3.34 -0.20
CA ALA A 36 -8.44 -3.33 0.99
C ALA A 36 -7.06 -2.73 0.69
N PRO A 37 -6.46 -1.97 1.61
CA PRO A 37 -5.25 -1.18 1.35
C PRO A 37 -3.97 -2.02 1.13
N ILE A 38 -3.93 -3.27 1.57
CA ILE A 38 -2.74 -4.13 1.54
C ILE A 38 -3.13 -5.53 1.07
N LYS A 39 -2.27 -6.14 0.25
CA LYS A 39 -2.46 -7.50 -0.27
C LYS A 39 -2.61 -8.55 0.85
N ALA A 40 -1.80 -8.46 1.90
CA ALA A 40 -1.88 -9.39 3.04
C ALA A 40 -3.29 -9.42 3.65
N LEU A 41 -3.88 -8.23 3.84
CA LEU A 41 -5.26 -8.11 4.32
C LEU A 41 -6.26 -8.69 3.31
N VAL A 42 -6.08 -8.49 2.00
CA VAL A 42 -6.93 -9.12 0.98
C VAL A 42 -6.94 -10.64 1.15
N GLN A 43 -5.77 -11.27 1.27
CA GLN A 43 -5.63 -12.73 1.38
C GLN A 43 -6.26 -13.27 2.65
N GLU A 44 -6.05 -12.61 3.79
CA GLU A 44 -6.70 -12.95 5.05
C GLU A 44 -8.23 -12.88 4.93
N MET A 45 -8.74 -11.81 4.33
CA MET A 45 -10.18 -11.58 4.16
C MET A 45 -10.80 -12.59 3.18
N VAL A 46 -10.08 -13.02 2.14
CA VAL A 46 -10.56 -14.04 1.19
C VAL A 46 -10.79 -15.36 1.93
N GLY A 47 -9.84 -15.81 2.75
CA GLY A 47 -10.00 -17.03 3.54
C GLY A 47 -11.17 -16.95 4.54
N ASN A 48 -11.32 -15.79 5.18
CA ASN A 48 -12.38 -15.55 6.14
C ASN A 48 -13.78 -15.48 5.47
N PHE A 49 -13.92 -14.75 4.37
CA PHE A 49 -15.19 -14.65 3.63
C PHE A 49 -15.55 -15.96 2.94
N SER A 50 -14.58 -16.66 2.36
CA SER A 50 -14.81 -17.97 1.74
C SER A 50 -15.34 -18.97 2.76
N SER A 51 -14.71 -19.07 3.94
CA SER A 51 -15.19 -19.99 4.99
C SER A 51 -16.58 -19.65 5.54
N ARG A 52 -16.87 -18.36 5.77
CA ARG A 52 -18.16 -17.92 6.33
C ARG A 52 -19.31 -17.93 5.33
N LEU A 53 -19.05 -17.59 4.07
CA LEU A 53 -20.08 -17.43 3.04
C LEU A 53 -20.30 -18.68 2.18
N LYS A 54 -19.48 -19.72 2.37
CA LYS A 54 -19.65 -21.04 1.73
C LYS A 54 -21.05 -21.62 1.94
N VAL A 55 -21.66 -21.36 3.09
CA VAL A 55 -23.02 -21.84 3.43
C VAL A 55 -24.07 -21.28 2.46
N PHE A 56 -23.84 -20.11 1.89
CA PHE A 56 -24.75 -19.45 0.95
C PHE A 56 -24.44 -19.74 -0.53
N GLY A 57 -23.45 -20.61 -0.81
CA GLY A 57 -23.03 -20.92 -2.18
C GLY A 57 -22.28 -19.80 -2.90
N ILE A 58 -21.81 -18.79 -2.15
CA ILE A 58 -21.13 -17.61 -2.70
C ILE A 58 -19.68 -17.92 -3.03
N THR A 59 -19.25 -17.53 -4.23
CA THR A 59 -17.86 -17.64 -4.65
C THR A 59 -17.11 -16.34 -4.41
N VAL A 60 -15.99 -16.43 -3.68
CA VAL A 60 -15.14 -15.32 -3.30
C VAL A 60 -13.82 -15.39 -4.08
N GLY A 61 -13.48 -14.33 -4.81
CA GLY A 61 -12.28 -14.23 -5.64
C GLY A 61 -11.26 -13.22 -5.14
N GLU A 62 -9.98 -13.54 -5.30
CA GLU A 62 -8.86 -12.62 -5.08
C GLU A 62 -8.41 -12.01 -6.41
N LEU A 63 -8.41 -10.69 -6.47
CA LEU A 63 -7.93 -9.92 -7.61
C LEU A 63 -6.77 -9.02 -7.16
N THR A 64 -5.55 -9.53 -7.24
CA THR A 64 -4.34 -8.81 -6.78
C THR A 64 -3.26 -8.79 -7.87
N GLY A 65 -2.06 -8.29 -7.55
CA GLY A 65 -0.98 -8.16 -8.54
C GLY A 65 -0.51 -9.49 -9.13
N ASP A 66 -0.53 -10.56 -8.34
CA ASP A 66 0.00 -11.88 -8.73
C ASP A 66 -1.12 -12.84 -9.18
N SER A 67 -2.35 -12.64 -8.71
CA SER A 67 -3.54 -13.40 -9.11
C SER A 67 -4.35 -12.59 -10.12
N GLN A 68 -4.38 -13.04 -11.36
CA GLN A 68 -5.26 -12.49 -12.38
C GLN A 68 -6.42 -13.45 -12.60
N MET A 69 -7.63 -12.96 -12.34
CA MET A 69 -8.84 -13.70 -12.70
C MET A 69 -9.16 -13.44 -14.17
N THR A 70 -9.49 -14.49 -14.91
CA THR A 70 -10.01 -14.35 -16.27
C THR A 70 -11.38 -13.65 -16.23
N LYS A 71 -11.82 -13.07 -17.35
CA LYS A 71 -13.17 -12.46 -17.44
C LYS A 71 -14.27 -13.46 -17.04
N GLN A 72 -14.07 -14.74 -17.35
CA GLN A 72 -14.98 -15.81 -16.96
C GLN A 72 -15.00 -16.03 -15.43
N GLN A 73 -13.83 -16.10 -14.79
CA GLN A 73 -13.77 -16.22 -13.33
C GLN A 73 -14.36 -14.99 -12.62
N ILE A 74 -14.19 -13.80 -13.19
CA ILE A 74 -14.82 -12.57 -12.68
C ILE A 74 -16.35 -12.65 -12.81
N ALA A 75 -16.87 -13.22 -13.90
CA ALA A 75 -18.30 -13.41 -14.09
C ALA A 75 -18.86 -14.42 -13.08
N GLU A 76 -18.18 -15.53 -12.84
CA GLU A 76 -18.59 -16.60 -11.91
C GLU A 76 -18.48 -16.21 -10.42
N THR A 77 -17.70 -15.18 -10.08
CA THR A 77 -17.51 -14.72 -8.71
C THR A 77 -18.46 -13.59 -8.30
N GLN A 78 -19.07 -13.72 -7.13
CA GLN A 78 -19.98 -12.73 -6.57
C GLN A 78 -19.24 -11.68 -5.74
N ILE A 79 -18.20 -12.10 -4.99
CA ILE A 79 -17.42 -11.21 -4.13
C ILE A 79 -15.99 -11.14 -4.62
N ILE A 80 -15.52 -9.93 -4.95
CA ILE A 80 -14.18 -9.67 -5.44
C ILE A 80 -13.42 -8.86 -4.39
N LEU A 81 -12.35 -9.44 -3.85
CA LEU A 81 -11.43 -8.73 -2.97
C LEU A 81 -10.20 -8.27 -3.75
N THR A 82 -9.90 -6.98 -3.66
CA THR A 82 -8.87 -6.34 -4.49
C THR A 82 -8.16 -5.23 -3.73
N THR A 83 -6.99 -4.82 -4.23
CA THR A 83 -6.37 -3.56 -3.81
C THR A 83 -6.94 -2.39 -4.62
N PRO A 84 -6.87 -1.14 -4.11
CA PRO A 84 -7.32 0.03 -4.85
C PRO A 84 -6.70 0.09 -6.25
N GLU A 85 -5.37 -0.07 -6.33
CA GLU A 85 -4.61 0.03 -7.58
C GLU A 85 -5.08 -0.98 -8.62
N LYS A 86 -5.31 -2.23 -8.19
CA LYS A 86 -5.77 -3.28 -9.08
C LYS A 86 -7.17 -3.00 -9.60
N TRP A 87 -8.07 -2.49 -8.75
CA TRP A 87 -9.43 -2.13 -9.15
C TRP A 87 -9.47 -0.96 -10.12
N ASP A 88 -8.66 0.08 -9.88
CA ASP A 88 -8.61 1.25 -10.75
C ASP A 88 -8.00 0.90 -12.11
N VAL A 89 -6.99 0.03 -12.16
CA VAL A 89 -6.48 -0.48 -13.44
C VAL A 89 -7.59 -1.20 -14.21
N ILE A 90 -8.37 -2.08 -13.58
CA ILE A 90 -9.42 -2.85 -14.25
C ILE A 90 -10.57 -1.95 -14.71
N THR A 91 -10.94 -0.97 -13.91
CA THR A 91 -11.97 0.00 -14.32
C THR A 91 -11.46 0.97 -15.40
N ARG A 92 -10.13 1.13 -15.55
CA ARG A 92 -9.50 1.91 -16.63
C ARG A 92 -9.23 1.09 -17.91
N LYS A 93 -9.07 -0.24 -17.83
CA LYS A 93 -8.61 -1.12 -18.93
C LYS A 93 -9.64 -2.19 -19.31
N SER A 94 -9.84 -2.40 -20.61
CA SER A 94 -10.44 -3.62 -21.16
C SER A 94 -9.43 -4.79 -21.30
N THR A 95 -8.11 -4.52 -21.20
CA THR A 95 -7.00 -5.51 -21.28
C THR A 95 -5.72 -5.06 -20.57
N ASP A 96 -4.92 -6.05 -20.14
CA ASP A 96 -3.97 -6.13 -19.01
C ASP A 96 -2.82 -5.14 -18.81
N THR A 97 -2.37 -5.12 -17.53
CA THR A 97 -1.08 -4.73 -16.90
C THR A 97 -1.15 -3.61 -15.85
N LEU A 98 -0.49 -3.87 -14.70
CA LEU A 98 -0.60 -3.16 -13.41
C LEU A 98 0.64 -2.32 -13.08
N HIS A 99 0.45 -1.09 -12.60
CA HIS A 99 1.50 -0.34 -11.88
C HIS A 99 0.92 0.30 -10.61
N LYS A 100 1.74 0.40 -9.55
CA LYS A 100 1.33 0.75 -8.18
C LYS A 100 1.41 2.26 -7.94
N SER A 101 0.31 2.88 -7.47
CA SER A 101 0.34 4.20 -6.85
C SER A 101 -0.79 4.36 -5.83
N ARG A 102 -0.50 4.97 -4.67
CA ARG A 102 -1.36 4.99 -3.47
C ARG A 102 -2.54 5.98 -3.53
N LEU A 103 -2.79 6.64 -4.67
CA LEU A 103 -3.73 7.77 -4.82
C LEU A 103 -5.01 7.42 -5.61
N VAL A 104 -5.43 6.18 -5.45
CA VAL A 104 -6.37 5.52 -6.36
C VAL A 104 -7.81 5.55 -5.88
N LEU A 105 -8.06 5.59 -4.56
CA LEU A 105 -9.41 5.59 -4.00
C LEU A 105 -10.24 6.80 -4.45
N GLU A 106 -9.60 7.98 -4.53
CA GLU A 106 -10.25 9.21 -4.94
C GLU A 106 -10.77 9.13 -6.38
N SER A 107 -9.95 8.58 -7.29
CA SER A 107 -10.28 8.31 -8.69
C SER A 107 -11.44 7.32 -8.81
N ILE A 108 -11.39 6.19 -8.08
CA ILE A 108 -12.42 5.15 -8.11
C ILE A 108 -13.77 5.71 -7.68
N ILE A 109 -13.81 6.41 -6.54
CA ILE A 109 -15.04 6.92 -5.95
C ILE A 109 -15.63 8.02 -6.85
N ALA A 110 -14.81 8.99 -7.29
CA ALA A 110 -15.26 10.05 -8.18
C ALA A 110 -15.84 9.49 -9.50
N ARG A 111 -15.18 8.49 -10.10
CA ARG A 111 -15.67 7.80 -11.30
C ARG A 111 -16.98 7.07 -11.04
N THR A 112 -17.08 6.39 -9.90
CA THR A 112 -18.29 5.63 -9.55
C THR A 112 -19.48 6.57 -9.35
N ILE A 113 -19.32 7.65 -8.57
CA ILE A 113 -20.38 8.63 -8.33
C ILE A 113 -20.83 9.29 -9.62
N ARG A 114 -19.89 9.73 -10.44
CA ARG A 114 -20.22 10.31 -11.73
C ARG A 114 -20.97 9.34 -12.64
N ARG A 115 -20.57 8.07 -12.67
CA ARG A 115 -21.28 7.04 -13.43
C ARG A 115 -22.70 6.84 -12.90
N MET A 116 -22.89 6.79 -11.58
CA MET A 116 -24.22 6.66 -10.96
C MET A 116 -25.18 7.78 -11.42
N GLU A 117 -24.68 9.01 -11.49
CA GLU A 117 -25.48 10.16 -11.94
C GLU A 117 -25.78 10.13 -13.45
N GLN A 118 -24.87 9.57 -14.26
CA GLN A 118 -25.05 9.46 -15.72
C GLN A 118 -25.92 8.27 -16.14
N THR A 119 -25.76 7.10 -15.50
CA THR A 119 -26.45 5.87 -15.91
C THR A 119 -27.70 5.58 -15.09
N THR A 120 -27.96 6.33 -14.01
CA THR A 120 -29.03 6.09 -13.02
C THR A 120 -28.94 4.73 -12.31
N GLU A 121 -27.85 3.99 -12.51
CA GLU A 121 -27.56 2.74 -11.80
C GLU A 121 -26.87 3.09 -10.48
N TYR A 122 -27.55 2.84 -9.36
CA TYR A 122 -27.01 3.17 -8.05
C TYR A 122 -26.08 2.08 -7.51
N VAL A 123 -24.90 2.49 -7.05
CA VAL A 123 -23.92 1.63 -6.36
C VAL A 123 -23.81 2.08 -4.91
N ARG A 124 -24.06 1.16 -3.97
CA ARG A 124 -23.91 1.46 -2.54
C ARG A 124 -22.44 1.53 -2.16
N LEU A 125 -21.98 2.71 -1.78
CA LEU A 125 -20.63 2.92 -1.24
C LEU A 125 -20.63 2.82 0.28
N VAL A 126 -19.70 2.05 0.84
CA VAL A 126 -19.49 1.94 2.29
C VAL A 126 -18.03 2.21 2.62
N GLY A 127 -17.78 3.32 3.32
CA GLY A 127 -16.45 3.68 3.81
C GLY A 127 -16.24 3.16 5.23
N LEU A 128 -15.17 2.37 5.42
CA LEU A 128 -14.68 2.02 6.76
C LEU A 128 -13.40 2.79 6.99
N SER A 129 -13.39 3.62 8.02
CA SER A 129 -12.26 4.46 8.36
C SER A 129 -11.92 4.34 9.83
N ALA A 130 -10.71 4.76 10.18
CA ALA A 130 -10.41 5.17 11.55
C ALA A 130 -11.25 6.41 11.92
N THR A 131 -10.94 7.06 13.04
CA THR A 131 -11.59 8.32 13.45
C THR A 131 -10.73 9.53 13.03
N PRO A 132 -10.65 9.89 11.73
CA PRO A 132 -9.90 11.07 11.34
C PRO A 132 -10.62 12.33 11.81
N PRO A 133 -9.92 13.44 12.07
CA PRO A 133 -10.55 14.73 12.38
C PRO A 133 -11.49 15.21 11.27
N ASN A 134 -11.19 14.87 10.00
CA ASN A 134 -11.94 15.33 8.82
C ASN A 134 -13.01 14.32 8.35
N TYR A 135 -13.62 13.55 9.26
CA TYR A 135 -14.58 12.49 8.89
C TYR A 135 -15.83 13.02 8.15
N GLN A 136 -16.25 14.25 8.43
CA GLN A 136 -17.37 14.91 7.75
C GLN A 136 -17.07 15.19 6.27
N ASP A 137 -15.81 15.53 5.95
CA ASP A 137 -15.40 15.77 4.57
C ASP A 137 -15.42 14.46 3.78
N VAL A 138 -14.97 13.37 4.41
CA VAL A 138 -15.04 12.02 3.83
C VAL A 138 -16.48 11.58 3.62
N ALA A 139 -17.38 11.88 4.55
CA ALA A 139 -18.82 11.62 4.39
C ALA A 139 -19.41 12.38 3.20
N THR A 140 -19.11 13.68 3.09
CA THR A 140 -19.53 14.53 1.97
C THR A 140 -19.00 14.02 0.62
N PHE A 141 -17.74 13.57 0.60
CA PHE A 141 -17.10 13.00 -0.58
C PHE A 141 -17.74 11.68 -1.03
N LEU A 142 -18.12 10.82 -0.08
CA LEU A 142 -18.84 9.58 -0.35
C LEU A 142 -20.35 9.79 -0.62
N ARG A 143 -20.85 11.03 -0.61
CA ARG A 143 -22.28 11.39 -0.73
C ARG A 143 -23.15 10.72 0.34
N VAL A 144 -22.61 10.60 1.55
CA VAL A 144 -23.31 10.04 2.70
C VAL A 144 -24.21 11.10 3.33
N ASP A 145 -25.45 10.72 3.68
CA ASP A 145 -26.34 11.54 4.51
C ASP A 145 -25.86 11.52 5.97
N ASP A 146 -25.52 12.69 6.50
CA ASP A 146 -25.01 12.89 7.86
C ASP A 146 -25.92 12.32 8.96
N LYS A 147 -27.24 12.23 8.73
CA LYS A 147 -28.20 11.77 9.74
C LYS A 147 -28.42 10.26 9.71
N LYS A 148 -28.25 9.63 8.54
CA LYS A 148 -28.62 8.21 8.33
C LYS A 148 -27.41 7.29 8.16
N GLY A 149 -26.35 7.79 7.52
CA GLY A 149 -25.22 6.96 7.08
C GLY A 149 -23.89 7.32 7.72
N LEU A 150 -23.79 8.45 8.43
CA LEU A 150 -22.56 8.85 9.10
C LEU A 150 -22.55 8.37 10.55
N PHE A 151 -21.62 7.48 10.86
CA PHE A 151 -21.39 6.99 12.21
C PHE A 151 -19.98 7.37 12.68
N TYR A 152 -19.91 8.14 13.76
CA TYR A 152 -18.67 8.51 14.42
C TYR A 152 -18.59 7.84 15.79
N PHE A 153 -17.52 7.09 16.01
CA PHE A 153 -17.27 6.37 17.25
C PHE A 153 -15.96 6.86 17.83
N ASP A 154 -15.99 7.60 18.93
CA ASP A 154 -14.79 8.10 19.56
C ASP A 154 -13.96 6.99 20.24
N SER A 155 -12.90 7.36 20.96
CA SER A 155 -12.03 6.42 21.66
C SER A 155 -12.73 5.57 22.73
N THR A 156 -13.92 5.98 23.20
CA THR A 156 -14.67 5.25 24.23
C THR A 156 -15.29 3.94 23.70
N TYR A 157 -15.53 3.86 22.39
CA TYR A 157 -16.06 2.65 21.72
C TYR A 157 -14.99 1.58 21.49
N ARG A 158 -13.74 1.82 21.89
CA ARG A 158 -12.68 0.84 21.75
C ARG A 158 -12.96 -0.33 22.71
N PRO A 159 -13.05 -1.59 22.22
CA PRO A 159 -13.40 -2.73 23.07
C PRO A 159 -12.41 -2.94 24.21
N CYS A 160 -11.14 -2.58 24.00
CA CYS A 160 -10.13 -2.48 25.03
C CYS A 160 -9.64 -1.03 25.10
N GLY A 161 -9.93 -0.32 26.18
CA GLY A 161 -9.51 1.06 26.39
C GLY A 161 -7.99 1.23 26.20
N LEU A 162 -7.58 2.34 25.59
CA LEU A 162 -6.16 2.63 25.31
C LEU A 162 -5.66 3.75 26.23
N GLN A 163 -4.69 3.41 27.08
CA GLN A 163 -3.88 4.41 27.76
C GLN A 163 -2.71 4.81 26.84
N GLN A 164 -2.46 6.12 26.72
CA GLN A 164 -1.40 6.67 25.86
C GLN A 164 -0.37 7.40 26.70
N GLN A 165 0.91 7.26 26.34
CA GLN A 165 2.02 8.03 26.90
C GLN A 165 2.87 8.55 25.74
N PHE A 166 3.20 9.84 25.77
CA PHE A 166 4.04 10.49 24.77
C PHE A 166 5.38 10.85 25.39
N ILE A 167 6.47 10.32 24.83
CA ILE A 167 7.82 10.56 25.33
C ILE A 167 8.58 11.36 24.27
N GLY A 168 8.83 12.64 24.56
CA GLY A 168 9.59 13.53 23.68
C GLY A 168 11.06 13.55 24.08
N VAL A 169 11.95 13.03 23.22
CA VAL A 169 13.40 13.15 23.41
C VAL A 169 13.86 14.52 22.94
N THR A 170 14.37 15.35 23.86
CA THR A 170 14.77 16.74 23.62
C THR A 170 16.20 16.90 23.11
N GLU A 171 17.00 15.82 23.09
CA GLU A 171 18.40 15.85 22.68
C GLU A 171 18.57 16.17 21.18
N MET A 172 19.41 17.15 20.89
CA MET A 172 19.61 17.65 19.52
C MET A 172 20.58 16.76 18.74
N LYS A 173 21.62 16.22 19.38
CA LYS A 173 22.64 15.41 18.68
C LYS A 173 22.07 14.05 18.29
N ALA A 174 22.10 13.72 17.00
CA ALA A 174 21.46 12.52 16.45
C ALA A 174 21.89 11.21 17.13
N ILE A 175 23.19 11.03 17.38
CA ILE A 175 23.74 9.81 18.01
C ILE A 175 23.22 9.66 19.44
N LYS A 176 23.31 10.73 20.23
CA LYS A 176 22.88 10.73 21.63
C LYS A 176 21.36 10.62 21.75
N ARG A 177 20.61 11.25 20.85
CA ARG A 177 19.16 11.10 20.74
C ARG A 177 18.77 9.65 20.48
N TYR A 178 19.47 8.96 19.59
CA TYR A 178 19.25 7.54 19.29
C TYR A 178 19.52 6.66 20.51
N GLN A 179 20.62 6.89 21.23
CA GLN A 179 20.94 6.17 22.47
C GLN A 179 19.86 6.36 23.54
N ILE A 180 19.48 7.61 23.82
CA ILE A 180 18.43 7.94 24.80
C ILE A 180 17.10 7.30 24.40
N THR A 181 16.74 7.32 23.11
CA THR A 181 15.49 6.70 22.61
C THR A 181 15.47 5.20 22.90
N ASN A 182 16.60 4.53 22.71
CA ASN A 182 16.76 3.11 22.95
C ASN A 182 16.74 2.76 24.45
N GLU A 183 17.39 3.57 25.29
CA GLU A 183 17.33 3.43 26.75
C GLU A 183 15.90 3.59 27.29
N VAL A 184 15.21 4.66 26.86
CA VAL A 184 13.81 4.91 27.21
C VAL A 184 12.89 3.78 26.74
N CYS A 185 13.12 3.26 25.52
CA CYS A 185 12.36 2.12 25.00
C CYS A 185 12.50 0.90 25.91
N TYR A 186 13.71 0.62 26.39
CA TYR A 186 13.96 -0.49 27.30
C TYR A 186 13.27 -0.31 28.64
N GLU A 187 13.34 0.87 29.25
CA GLU A 187 12.66 1.14 30.52
C GLU A 187 11.15 0.88 30.40
N LYS A 188 10.52 1.33 29.31
CA LYS A 188 9.09 1.11 29.07
C LYS A 188 8.74 -0.35 28.79
N VAL A 189 9.61 -1.07 28.11
CA VAL A 189 9.46 -2.51 27.87
C VAL A 189 9.61 -3.29 29.19
N LEU A 190 10.55 -2.88 30.05
CA LEU A 190 10.78 -3.47 31.37
C LEU A 190 9.61 -3.22 32.33
N ASP A 191 9.00 -2.04 32.34
CA ASP A 191 7.82 -1.72 33.17
C ASP A 191 6.66 -2.71 32.97
N GLN A 192 6.52 -3.21 31.73
CA GLN A 192 5.50 -4.17 31.31
C GLN A 192 5.96 -5.62 31.35
N ALA A 193 7.26 -5.88 31.50
CA ALA A 193 7.83 -7.22 31.54
C ALA A 193 7.20 -8.05 32.67
N GLY A 194 6.90 -9.32 32.38
CA GLY A 194 6.24 -10.24 33.31
C GLY A 194 4.75 -9.99 33.55
N LYS A 195 4.22 -8.80 33.19
CA LYS A 195 2.81 -8.43 33.33
C LYS A 195 2.05 -8.60 32.01
N ASN A 196 2.56 -7.95 30.96
CA ASN A 196 1.92 -7.87 29.65
C ASN A 196 2.94 -8.17 28.54
N GLN A 197 2.45 -8.61 27.38
CA GLN A 197 3.28 -8.70 26.18
C GLN A 197 3.39 -7.32 25.52
N THR A 198 4.59 -6.98 25.05
CA THR A 198 4.89 -5.67 24.45
C THR A 198 5.31 -5.84 23.00
N LEU A 199 4.64 -5.12 22.09
CA LEU A 199 5.07 -5.00 20.69
C LEU A 199 5.81 -3.67 20.49
N VAL A 200 7.05 -3.72 19.99
CA VAL A 200 7.85 -2.53 19.66
C VAL A 200 7.89 -2.33 18.16
N PHE A 201 7.36 -1.21 17.68
CA PHE A 201 7.39 -0.86 16.26
C PHE A 201 8.64 -0.04 15.94
N VAL A 202 9.35 -0.43 14.87
CA VAL A 202 10.52 0.26 14.34
C VAL A 202 10.31 0.67 12.89
N HIS A 203 11.12 1.59 12.40
CA HIS A 203 10.96 2.18 11.06
C HIS A 203 11.63 1.38 9.94
N SER A 204 12.50 0.41 10.24
CA SER A 204 13.19 -0.37 9.20
C SER A 204 13.46 -1.83 9.56
N ARG A 205 13.60 -2.67 8.54
CA ARG A 205 13.92 -4.10 8.69
C ARG A 205 15.32 -4.33 9.27
N LYS A 206 16.27 -3.44 8.97
CA LYS A 206 17.62 -3.50 9.54
C LYS A 206 17.59 -3.12 11.02
N GLU A 207 16.71 -2.20 11.38
CA GLU A 207 16.59 -1.71 12.75
C GLU A 207 15.96 -2.75 13.67
N ILE A 208 15.00 -3.53 13.20
CA ILE A 208 14.24 -4.45 14.07
C ILE A 208 15.13 -5.46 14.81
N ALA A 209 16.08 -6.06 14.09
CA ALA A 209 17.01 -7.01 14.69
C ALA A 209 18.01 -6.31 15.61
N LYS A 210 18.41 -5.07 15.29
CA LYS A 210 19.32 -4.29 16.12
C LYS A 210 18.66 -3.88 17.44
N THR A 211 17.45 -3.33 17.38
CA THR A 211 16.68 -2.94 18.57
C THR A 211 16.38 -4.16 19.44
N ALA A 212 15.97 -5.29 18.85
CA ALA A 212 15.70 -6.51 19.62
C ALA A 212 16.96 -7.05 20.32
N LYS A 213 18.12 -7.08 19.64
CA LYS A 213 19.40 -7.45 20.25
C LYS A 213 19.80 -6.47 21.34
N PHE A 214 19.65 -5.17 21.11
CA PHE A 214 19.95 -4.14 22.09
C PHE A 214 19.10 -4.30 23.37
N LEU A 215 17.80 -4.60 23.24
CA LEU A 215 16.93 -4.85 24.39
C LEU A 215 17.37 -6.11 25.17
N ARG A 216 17.72 -7.19 24.47
CA ARG A 216 18.27 -8.41 25.10
C ARG A 216 19.59 -8.12 25.82
N ASP A 217 20.51 -7.44 25.17
CA ASP A 217 21.86 -7.18 25.70
C ASP A 217 21.78 -6.28 26.94
N MET A 218 20.92 -5.26 26.92
CA MET A 218 20.69 -4.43 28.11
C MET A 218 19.92 -5.18 29.22
N ALA A 219 19.02 -6.10 28.87
CA ALA A 219 18.41 -6.98 29.88
C ALA A 219 19.46 -7.89 30.53
N ALA A 220 20.43 -8.37 29.76
CA ALA A 220 21.55 -9.17 30.26
C ALA A 220 22.45 -8.34 31.19
N GLU A 221 22.81 -7.13 30.76
CA GLU A 221 23.68 -6.22 31.52
C GLU A 221 23.03 -5.76 32.84
N LYS A 222 21.71 -5.52 32.85
CA LYS A 222 20.96 -5.11 34.04
C LYS A 222 20.37 -6.29 34.84
N GLU A 223 20.70 -7.54 34.48
CA GLU A 223 20.23 -8.77 35.12
C GLU A 223 18.69 -8.92 35.22
N THR A 224 17.93 -8.36 34.28
CA THR A 224 16.45 -8.38 34.29
C THR A 224 15.83 -9.42 33.34
N ILE A 225 16.63 -10.25 32.66
CA ILE A 225 16.16 -11.27 31.70
C ILE A 225 15.05 -12.16 32.27
N THR A 226 15.14 -12.52 33.55
CA THR A 226 14.17 -13.39 34.23
C THR A 226 12.77 -12.79 34.34
N GLN A 227 12.62 -11.48 34.14
CA GLN A 227 11.32 -10.81 34.11
C GLN A 227 10.63 -10.98 32.75
N PHE A 228 11.38 -11.18 31.67
CA PHE A 228 10.83 -11.35 30.32
C PHE A 228 10.36 -12.79 30.07
N VAL A 229 11.11 -13.77 30.56
CA VAL A 229 10.76 -15.20 30.43
C VAL A 229 10.41 -15.76 31.80
N LYS A 230 9.15 -16.19 31.97
CA LYS A 230 8.73 -16.86 33.19
C LYS A 230 9.66 -18.06 33.47
N PRO A 231 10.15 -18.24 34.71
CA PRO A 231 11.09 -19.31 35.05
C PRO A 231 10.38 -20.68 35.20
N ASN A 232 9.54 -21.04 34.23
CA ASN A 232 8.90 -22.35 34.17
C ASN A 232 9.70 -23.26 33.23
N ALA A 233 10.06 -24.46 33.70
CA ALA A 233 10.80 -25.45 32.92
C ALA A 233 10.09 -25.79 31.60
N ALA A 234 8.76 -25.92 31.62
CA ALA A 234 7.98 -26.21 30.41
C ALA A 234 8.08 -25.10 29.35
N VAL A 235 8.10 -23.83 29.76
CA VAL A 235 8.23 -22.69 28.82
C VAL A 235 9.60 -22.67 28.17
N ARG A 236 10.66 -22.98 28.93
CA ARG A 236 12.03 -23.05 28.40
C ARG A 236 12.20 -24.20 27.42
N GLU A 237 11.60 -25.35 27.71
CA GLU A 237 11.66 -26.52 26.83
C GLU A 237 10.95 -26.26 25.50
N ILE A 238 9.75 -25.68 25.55
CA ILE A 238 9.01 -25.27 24.34
C ILE A 238 9.82 -24.24 23.53
N LEU A 239 10.39 -23.23 24.19
CA LEU A 239 11.22 -22.24 23.50
C LEU A 239 12.45 -22.89 22.85
N ALA A 240 13.11 -23.83 23.53
CA ALA A 240 14.27 -24.53 22.99
C ALA A 240 13.91 -25.41 21.78
N GLU A 241 12.74 -26.05 21.80
CA GLU A 241 12.23 -26.81 20.66
C GLU A 241 11.93 -25.90 19.45
N GLU A 242 11.23 -24.79 19.66
CA GLU A 242 10.90 -23.85 18.58
C GLU A 242 12.11 -23.13 17.99
N VAL A 243 13.15 -22.89 18.80
CA VAL A 243 14.44 -22.34 18.36
C VAL A 243 15.10 -23.22 17.29
N ASN A 244 14.90 -24.55 17.34
CA ASN A 244 15.40 -25.47 16.33
C ASN A 244 14.64 -25.32 14.99
N ASN A 245 13.34 -25.01 15.05
CA ASN A 245 12.49 -24.78 13.87
C ASN A 245 12.79 -23.45 13.17
N VAL A 246 13.45 -22.51 13.85
CA VAL A 246 13.77 -21.20 13.30
C VAL A 246 14.93 -21.25 12.32
N LYS A 247 14.71 -20.73 11.11
CA LYS A 247 15.73 -20.62 10.03
C LYS A 247 16.64 -19.40 10.16
N ASP A 248 16.14 -18.30 10.74
CA ASP A 248 16.92 -17.05 10.85
C ASP A 248 17.81 -17.08 12.10
N SER A 249 19.12 -16.92 11.90
CA SER A 249 20.08 -16.96 13.01
C SER A 249 19.87 -15.84 14.02
N ASN A 250 19.48 -14.64 13.59
CA ASN A 250 19.26 -13.53 14.51
C ASN A 250 18.05 -13.78 15.40
N LEU A 251 17.01 -14.42 14.85
CA LEU A 251 15.82 -14.76 15.63
C LEU A 251 16.13 -15.91 16.61
N ARG A 252 16.93 -16.89 16.17
CA ARG A 252 17.40 -18.00 17.00
C ARG A 252 18.17 -17.51 18.24
N ASP A 253 18.95 -16.44 18.11
CA ASP A 253 19.71 -15.84 19.22
C ASP A 253 18.86 -15.03 20.21
N LEU A 254 17.60 -14.73 19.88
CA LEU A 254 16.71 -13.86 20.65
C LEU A 254 15.61 -14.63 21.38
N LEU A 255 15.04 -15.65 20.73
CA LEU A 255 13.92 -16.43 21.24
C LEU A 255 14.15 -17.07 22.62
N PRO A 256 15.33 -17.62 22.96
CA PRO A 256 15.58 -18.19 24.29
C PRO A 256 15.39 -17.18 25.43
N PHE A 257 15.57 -15.89 25.13
CA PHE A 257 15.45 -14.79 26.08
C PHE A 257 14.07 -14.12 26.04
N GLY A 258 13.12 -14.68 25.28
CA GLY A 258 11.76 -14.13 25.16
C GLY A 258 11.63 -12.95 24.22
N PHE A 259 12.66 -12.66 23.42
CA PHE A 259 12.63 -11.61 22.41
C PHE A 259 12.41 -12.19 21.03
N GLY A 260 11.61 -11.50 20.21
CA GLY A 260 11.36 -11.87 18.82
C GLY A 260 11.16 -10.62 17.97
N PHE A 261 11.24 -10.78 16.66
CA PHE A 261 10.94 -9.71 15.73
C PHE A 261 10.08 -10.20 14.56
N HIS A 262 9.26 -9.30 14.03
CA HIS A 262 8.37 -9.57 12.90
C HIS A 262 8.43 -8.42 11.89
N LEU A 263 8.48 -8.75 10.60
CA LEU A 263 8.61 -7.76 9.53
C LEU A 263 7.23 -7.44 8.94
N GLU A 264 6.66 -6.29 9.31
CA GLU A 264 5.42 -5.78 8.73
C GLU A 264 5.50 -4.27 8.42
N CYS A 265 4.79 -3.81 7.40
CA CYS A 265 4.84 -2.42 6.91
C CYS A 265 3.65 -1.60 7.42
N LEU A 266 3.90 -0.47 8.10
CA LEU A 266 2.88 0.46 8.60
C LEU A 266 2.52 1.57 7.57
N GLN A 267 1.28 2.07 7.64
CA GLN A 267 0.75 3.18 6.81
C GLN A 267 0.68 4.51 7.60
N LEU A 268 0.73 5.63 6.84
CA LEU A 268 0.75 7.03 7.31
C LEU A 268 -0.64 7.71 7.19
N PRO A 269 -0.88 8.87 7.84
CA PRO A 269 -2.19 9.54 7.90
C PRO A 269 -2.78 9.99 6.54
N ILE A 270 -4.10 10.21 6.53
CA ILE A 270 -4.92 10.49 5.34
C ILE A 270 -5.01 12.00 5.08
N GLU A 271 -4.22 12.50 4.14
CA GLU A 271 -4.36 13.82 3.52
C GLU A 271 -4.57 13.65 2.01
N SER A 272 -5.30 14.57 1.36
CA SER A 272 -5.41 14.51 -0.12
C SER A 272 -4.07 14.90 -0.73
N GLN A 273 -3.42 13.95 -1.40
CA GLN A 273 -2.25 14.22 -2.24
C GLN A 273 -2.64 14.28 -3.73
N PHE A 274 -3.93 14.45 -4.04
CA PHE A 274 -4.47 14.33 -5.40
C PHE A 274 -3.87 15.32 -6.38
N VAL A 275 -3.53 16.54 -5.92
CA VAL A 275 -2.84 17.57 -6.73
C VAL A 275 -1.60 17.00 -7.42
N SER A 276 -0.82 16.17 -6.73
CA SER A 276 0.41 15.58 -7.27
C SER A 276 0.19 14.61 -8.42
N LYS A 277 -1.04 14.09 -8.59
CA LYS A 277 -1.44 13.11 -9.61
C LYS A 277 -2.65 13.57 -10.45
N LEU A 278 -3.05 14.83 -10.33
CA LEU A 278 -4.25 15.37 -10.99
C LEU A 278 -4.17 15.20 -12.51
N ALA A 279 -3.03 15.52 -13.11
CA ALA A 279 -2.81 15.39 -14.55
C ALA A 279 -2.96 13.94 -15.03
N ASP A 280 -2.43 12.97 -14.27
CA ASP A 280 -2.46 11.56 -14.62
C ASP A 280 -3.88 10.98 -14.50
N ASN A 281 -4.62 11.35 -13.45
CA ASN A 281 -6.01 10.94 -13.24
C ASN A 281 -6.96 11.60 -14.26
N LEU A 282 -6.77 12.88 -14.56
CA LEU A 282 -7.54 13.59 -15.58
C LEU A 282 -7.35 12.96 -16.97
N ASN A 283 -6.10 12.66 -17.32
CA ASN A 283 -5.79 11.98 -18.57
C ASN A 283 -6.45 10.60 -18.67
N ALA A 284 -6.57 9.85 -17.56
CA ALA A 284 -7.28 8.58 -17.57
C ALA A 284 -8.77 8.70 -17.87
N GLU A 285 -9.44 9.71 -17.31
CA GLU A 285 -10.86 9.99 -17.59
C GLU A 285 -11.08 10.45 -19.04
N ILE A 286 -10.18 11.26 -19.59
CA ILE A 286 -10.21 11.66 -21.01
C ILE A 286 -10.05 10.43 -21.92
N VAL A 287 -9.17 9.50 -21.56
CA VAL A 287 -8.93 8.24 -22.31
C VAL A 287 -10.14 7.31 -22.25
N LEU A 288 -10.81 7.24 -21.10
CA LEU A 288 -12.06 6.50 -20.94
C LEU A 288 -13.24 7.13 -21.70
N GLY A 289 -13.08 8.36 -22.19
CA GLY A 289 -14.14 9.09 -22.88
C GLY A 289 -15.24 9.60 -21.96
N THR A 290 -15.03 9.54 -20.64
CA THR A 290 -15.90 10.14 -19.62
C THR A 290 -15.74 11.66 -19.60
N ILE A 291 -14.58 12.18 -20.00
CA ILE A 291 -14.32 13.63 -20.17
C ILE A 291 -14.01 13.93 -21.63
N ARG A 292 -14.77 14.85 -22.22
CA ARG A 292 -14.64 15.26 -23.63
C ARG A 292 -14.46 16.76 -23.80
N ASN A 293 -14.83 17.55 -22.80
CA ASN A 293 -14.80 19.00 -22.84
C ASN A 293 -14.43 19.56 -21.45
N ARG A 294 -14.20 20.88 -21.39
CA ARG A 294 -13.76 21.57 -20.19
C ARG A 294 -14.79 21.53 -19.06
N ASP A 295 -16.08 21.66 -19.38
CA ASP A 295 -17.13 21.69 -18.37
C ASP A 295 -17.22 20.35 -17.65
N GLU A 296 -17.02 19.25 -18.37
CA GLU A 296 -16.88 17.90 -17.81
C GLU A 296 -15.62 17.71 -16.95
N VAL A 297 -14.52 18.44 -17.23
CA VAL A 297 -13.34 18.46 -16.34
C VAL A 297 -13.69 19.12 -15.02
N VAL A 298 -14.34 20.28 -15.07
CA VAL A 298 -14.74 21.03 -13.87
C VAL A 298 -15.73 20.22 -13.04
N GLN A 299 -16.72 19.60 -13.68
CA GLN A 299 -17.64 18.68 -13.04
C GLN A 299 -16.90 17.50 -12.40
N TRP A 300 -15.98 16.86 -13.14
CA TRP A 300 -15.20 15.73 -12.61
C TRP A 300 -14.40 16.10 -11.36
N ILE A 301 -13.70 17.25 -11.38
CA ILE A 301 -13.00 17.78 -10.20
C ILE A 301 -13.98 17.96 -9.04
N GLY A 302 -15.21 18.40 -9.30
CA GLY A 302 -16.28 18.52 -8.30
C GLY A 302 -16.64 17.22 -7.55
N TYR A 303 -16.34 16.04 -8.10
CA TYR A 303 -16.56 14.75 -7.44
C TYR A 303 -15.34 14.26 -6.64
N THR A 304 -14.22 14.96 -6.69
CA THR A 304 -12.97 14.57 -6.03
C THR A 304 -12.96 15.02 -4.56
N TYR A 305 -12.22 14.31 -3.72
CA TYR A 305 -12.02 14.71 -2.32
C TYR A 305 -11.22 16.02 -2.22
N LEU A 306 -10.33 16.26 -3.19
CA LEU A 306 -9.62 17.52 -3.37
C LEU A 306 -10.59 18.71 -3.42
N TYR A 307 -11.67 18.63 -4.20
CA TYR A 307 -12.64 19.71 -4.28
C TYR A 307 -13.36 19.99 -2.96
N VAL A 308 -13.78 18.93 -2.24
CA VAL A 308 -14.41 19.07 -0.92
C VAL A 308 -13.46 19.78 0.07
N ARG A 309 -12.16 19.46 0.00
CA ARG A 309 -11.14 20.12 0.83
C ARG A 309 -10.86 21.56 0.39
N MET A 310 -10.81 21.82 -0.92
CA MET A 310 -10.61 23.16 -1.49
C MET A 310 -11.77 24.11 -1.15
N LEU A 311 -13.01 23.64 -1.06
CA LEU A 311 -14.15 24.46 -0.63
C LEU A 311 -14.05 24.94 0.83
N LYS A 312 -13.20 24.31 1.65
CA LYS A 312 -12.97 24.67 3.06
C LYS A 312 -11.65 25.41 3.30
N SER A 313 -10.79 25.55 2.27
CA SER A 313 -9.52 26.27 2.34
C SER A 313 -9.42 27.28 1.20
N ASP A 314 -9.42 28.57 1.51
CA ASP A 314 -9.45 29.70 0.55
C ASP A 314 -8.21 29.78 -0.37
N ILE A 315 -8.08 28.90 -1.35
CA ILE A 315 -7.04 28.99 -2.39
C ILE A 315 -7.59 28.51 -3.74
N VAL A 316 -7.86 29.41 -4.68
CA VAL A 316 -7.95 29.11 -6.11
C VAL A 316 -7.52 30.30 -6.97
N HIS A 317 -6.66 30.07 -7.99
CA HIS A 317 -6.55 30.87 -9.23
C HIS A 317 -6.36 29.98 -10.49
N SER A 318 -6.96 30.46 -11.61
CA SER A 318 -7.06 30.16 -13.09
C SER A 318 -6.23 29.05 -13.82
N ALA A 319 -6.79 28.21 -14.73
CA ALA A 319 -7.23 28.28 -16.18
C ALA A 319 -6.10 27.98 -17.23
N ALA A 320 -6.22 27.38 -18.44
CA ALA A 320 -7.21 26.59 -19.23
C ALA A 320 -6.55 26.03 -20.54
N VAL A 321 -6.92 24.84 -21.04
CA VAL A 321 -6.87 24.38 -22.48
C VAL A 321 -7.90 23.23 -22.68
N LEU A 322 -8.53 23.13 -23.87
CA LEU A 322 -9.45 22.04 -24.25
C LEU A 322 -8.72 20.69 -24.41
N PRO A 323 -9.04 19.65 -23.63
CA PRO A 323 -8.35 18.37 -23.73
C PRO A 323 -8.93 17.47 -24.84
N GLN A 324 -8.06 16.92 -25.68
CA GLN A 324 -8.38 15.79 -26.56
C GLN A 324 -7.48 14.59 -26.22
N SER A 325 -8.04 13.37 -26.26
CA SER A 325 -7.31 12.13 -25.99
C SER A 325 -6.24 11.90 -27.07
N THR A 326 -4.96 11.95 -26.69
CA THR A 326 -3.84 11.61 -27.58
C THR A 326 -3.44 10.14 -27.41
N LYS A 327 -2.79 9.54 -28.43
CA LYS A 327 -2.25 8.17 -28.33
C LYS A 327 -1.25 8.04 -27.17
N LEU A 328 -0.43 9.07 -26.94
CA LEU A 328 0.47 9.16 -25.78
C LEU A 328 -0.30 9.22 -24.46
N GLY A 329 -1.35 10.02 -24.37
CA GLY A 329 -2.25 10.07 -23.22
C GLY A 329 -2.87 8.70 -22.92
N ARG A 330 -3.29 7.96 -23.95
CA ARG A 330 -3.77 6.57 -23.79
C ARG A 330 -2.70 5.68 -23.15
N ILE A 331 -1.47 5.66 -23.69
CA ILE A 331 -0.36 4.87 -23.13
C ILE A 331 -0.09 5.28 -21.66
N ALA A 332 -0.02 6.59 -21.38
CA ALA A 332 0.20 7.13 -20.05
C ALA A 332 -0.83 6.62 -19.03
N SER A 333 -2.11 6.72 -19.39
CA SER A 333 -3.25 6.26 -18.57
C SER A 333 -3.21 4.74 -18.37
N HIS A 334 -2.94 3.99 -19.45
CA HIS A 334 -2.95 2.52 -19.43
C HIS A 334 -1.84 1.96 -18.53
N TYR A 335 -0.67 2.61 -18.50
CA TYR A 335 0.50 2.13 -17.76
C TYR A 335 0.79 2.92 -16.48
N TYR A 336 -0.04 3.89 -16.10
CA TYR A 336 0.17 4.76 -14.93
C TYR A 336 1.52 5.49 -14.96
N VAL A 337 1.94 5.90 -16.15
CA VAL A 337 3.15 6.69 -16.34
C VAL A 337 2.78 8.16 -16.21
N THR A 338 3.54 8.90 -15.39
CA THR A 338 3.29 10.32 -15.18
C THR A 338 3.42 11.11 -16.50
N TYR A 339 2.66 12.20 -16.63
CA TYR A 339 2.71 13.02 -17.85
C TYR A 339 4.15 13.52 -18.15
N ASN A 340 4.93 13.83 -17.11
CA ASN A 340 6.32 14.26 -17.25
C ASN A 340 7.19 13.15 -17.86
N SER A 341 7.06 11.91 -17.39
CA SER A 341 7.79 10.76 -17.96
C SER A 341 7.38 10.48 -19.40
N MET A 342 6.09 10.60 -19.72
CA MET A 342 5.62 10.44 -21.10
C MET A 342 6.12 11.54 -22.04
N MET A 343 6.26 12.77 -21.52
CA MET A 343 6.87 13.87 -22.26
C MET A 343 8.36 13.62 -22.49
N THR A 344 9.09 13.12 -21.48
CA THR A 344 10.48 12.66 -21.62
C THR A 344 10.59 11.59 -22.70
N TYR A 345 9.72 10.58 -22.67
CA TYR A 345 9.72 9.52 -23.68
C TYR A 345 9.42 10.05 -25.08
N ASN A 346 8.45 10.96 -25.22
CA ASN A 346 8.11 11.55 -26.51
C ASN A 346 9.25 12.40 -27.10
N HIS A 347 10.07 13.03 -26.25
CA HIS A 347 11.19 13.86 -26.70
C HIS A 347 12.44 13.03 -27.03
N HIS A 348 12.69 11.96 -26.28
CA HIS A 348 13.94 11.21 -26.36
C HIS A 348 13.85 9.89 -27.13
N LEU A 349 12.67 9.26 -27.24
CA LEU A 349 12.52 8.03 -28.02
C LEU A 349 12.59 8.32 -29.52
N ARG A 350 13.52 7.66 -30.22
CA ARG A 350 13.72 7.75 -31.67
C ARG A 350 13.81 6.35 -32.28
N PRO A 351 13.31 6.14 -33.51
CA PRO A 351 13.38 4.82 -34.17
C PRO A 351 14.81 4.31 -34.40
N THR A 352 15.80 5.20 -34.41
CA THR A 352 17.22 4.91 -34.69
C THR A 352 18.04 4.65 -33.43
N MET A 353 17.40 4.48 -32.27
CA MET A 353 18.12 4.31 -31.01
C MET A 353 18.87 2.98 -30.96
N SER A 354 20.07 3.03 -30.38
CA SER A 354 20.85 1.84 -30.03
C SER A 354 20.23 1.12 -28.83
N THR A 355 20.61 -0.13 -28.57
CA THR A 355 20.06 -0.95 -27.48
C THR A 355 20.30 -0.39 -26.07
N LEU A 356 21.23 0.55 -25.90
CA LEU A 356 21.60 1.14 -24.61
C LEU A 356 20.75 2.38 -24.27
N GLU A 357 20.35 3.15 -25.29
CA GLU A 357 19.68 4.44 -25.09
C GLU A 357 18.27 4.34 -24.47
N PRO A 358 17.47 3.27 -24.67
CA PRO A 358 16.20 3.12 -23.96
C PRO A 358 16.31 3.01 -22.43
N PHE A 359 17.38 2.41 -21.91
CA PHE A 359 17.63 2.32 -20.46
C PHE A 359 17.88 3.70 -19.86
N ARG A 360 18.68 4.51 -20.56
CA ARG A 360 18.91 5.92 -20.23
C ARG A 360 17.61 6.72 -20.21
N VAL A 361 16.79 6.59 -21.26
CA VAL A 361 15.50 7.28 -21.35
C VAL A 361 14.54 6.84 -20.23
N PHE A 362 14.58 5.56 -19.84
CA PHE A 362 13.83 5.04 -18.70
C PHE A 362 14.34 5.62 -17.37
N ALA A 363 15.65 5.75 -17.16
CA ALA A 363 16.22 6.31 -15.94
C ALA A 363 15.84 7.79 -15.73
N LEU A 364 15.54 8.52 -16.81
CA LEU A 364 15.06 9.91 -16.79
C LEU A 364 13.56 10.04 -16.42
N SER A 365 12.87 8.95 -16.12
CA SER A 365 11.45 9.01 -15.76
C SER A 365 11.26 9.76 -14.44
N ASN A 366 10.21 10.58 -14.39
CA ASN A 366 9.87 11.42 -13.25
C ASN A 366 9.49 10.62 -11.99
N GLU A 367 9.12 9.34 -12.13
CA GLU A 367 8.95 8.40 -11.01
C GLU A 367 10.25 8.17 -10.23
N PHE A 368 11.41 8.38 -10.85
CA PHE A 368 12.72 8.00 -10.32
C PHE A 368 13.60 9.19 -9.90
N LYS A 369 12.98 10.29 -9.48
CA LYS A 369 13.68 11.45 -8.87
C LYS A 369 14.25 11.12 -7.48
N LEU A 370 15.15 10.15 -7.42
CA LEU A 370 15.83 9.71 -6.20
C LEU A 370 17.24 10.32 -6.17
N PRO A 371 17.57 11.18 -5.20
CA PRO A 371 18.91 11.73 -5.12
C PRO A 371 19.93 10.63 -4.79
N VAL A 372 21.15 10.82 -5.28
CA VAL A 372 22.29 10.01 -4.89
C VAL A 372 22.82 10.49 -3.54
N ARG A 373 22.77 9.64 -2.52
CA ARG A 373 23.29 9.95 -1.18
C ARG A 373 24.79 9.69 -1.10
N GLN A 374 25.47 10.36 -0.19
CA GLN A 374 26.93 10.24 -0.10
C GLN A 374 27.35 8.83 0.38
N GLU A 375 26.57 8.20 1.27
CA GLU A 375 26.86 6.86 1.80
C GLU A 375 26.77 5.74 0.76
N GLU A 376 26.05 5.93 -0.34
CA GLU A 376 25.83 4.90 -1.36
C GLU A 376 26.77 5.03 -2.57
N LYS A 377 27.48 6.16 -2.72
CA LYS A 377 28.36 6.43 -3.88
C LYS A 377 29.41 5.35 -4.10
N LEU A 378 30.02 4.84 -3.03
CA LEU A 378 31.06 3.81 -3.13
C LEU A 378 30.48 2.47 -3.61
N GLU A 379 29.27 2.13 -3.20
CA GLU A 379 28.59 0.90 -3.63
C GLU A 379 28.12 1.03 -5.08
N LEU A 380 27.56 2.18 -5.45
CA LEU A 380 27.15 2.48 -6.82
C LEU A 380 28.32 2.45 -7.80
N ALA A 381 29.49 3.00 -7.44
CA ALA A 381 30.69 2.94 -8.26
C ALA A 381 31.12 1.49 -8.56
N LYS A 382 31.08 0.61 -7.55
CA LYS A 382 31.40 -0.82 -7.72
C LYS A 382 30.40 -1.56 -8.62
N LEU A 383 29.13 -1.16 -8.58
CA LEU A 383 28.10 -1.76 -9.43
C LEU A 383 28.23 -1.28 -10.88
N LEU A 384 28.60 -0.02 -11.09
CA LEU A 384 28.78 0.56 -12.41
C LEU A 384 29.88 -0.17 -13.22
N GLU A 385 30.89 -0.72 -12.56
CA GLU A 385 31.92 -1.57 -13.21
C GLU A 385 31.41 -2.97 -13.62
N ARG A 386 30.27 -3.42 -13.09
CA ARG A 386 29.75 -4.80 -13.25
C ARG A 386 28.51 -4.90 -14.12
N VAL A 387 27.89 -3.78 -14.45
CA VAL A 387 26.69 -3.77 -15.27
C VAL A 387 27.04 -4.11 -16.74
N PRO A 388 26.17 -4.85 -17.44
CA PRO A 388 26.46 -5.36 -18.78
C PRO A 388 26.32 -4.29 -19.85
N ILE A 389 25.55 -3.23 -19.59
CA ILE A 389 25.36 -2.08 -20.48
C ILE A 389 26.08 -0.88 -19.85
N LEU A 390 26.98 -0.28 -20.63
CA LEU A 390 27.74 0.89 -20.22
C LEU A 390 26.80 2.05 -19.90
N VAL A 391 26.96 2.62 -18.70
CA VAL A 391 26.29 3.83 -18.25
C VAL A 391 27.25 5.00 -18.45
N ASN A 392 26.85 5.99 -19.23
CA ASN A 392 27.72 7.12 -19.60
C ASN A 392 27.62 8.29 -18.61
N GLU A 393 26.58 8.30 -17.78
CA GLU A 393 26.33 9.29 -16.75
C GLU A 393 27.30 9.14 -15.56
N SER A 394 27.55 10.26 -14.88
CA SER A 394 28.32 10.26 -13.64
C SER A 394 27.59 9.53 -12.51
N VAL A 395 28.34 8.89 -11.61
CA VAL A 395 27.81 8.22 -10.40
C VAL A 395 26.99 9.17 -9.50
N GLU A 396 27.20 10.47 -9.63
CA GLU A 396 26.48 11.49 -8.87
C GLU A 396 25.09 11.81 -9.45
N GLU A 397 24.83 11.42 -10.70
CA GLU A 397 23.56 11.67 -11.36
C GLU A 397 22.51 10.63 -10.93
N PRO A 398 21.29 11.07 -10.56
CA PRO A 398 20.18 10.16 -10.28
C PRO A 398 19.91 9.14 -11.39
N ALA A 399 20.08 9.54 -12.66
CA ALA A 399 19.86 8.67 -13.80
C ALA A 399 20.84 7.47 -13.79
N ALA A 400 22.12 7.70 -13.50
CA ALA A 400 23.11 6.62 -13.39
C ALA A 400 22.73 5.61 -12.31
N LYS A 401 22.29 6.09 -11.14
CA LYS A 401 21.83 5.24 -10.05
C LYS A 401 20.69 4.33 -10.47
N ILE A 402 19.68 4.87 -11.17
CA ILE A 402 18.51 4.11 -11.59
C ILE A 402 18.87 3.09 -12.67
N ASP A 403 19.67 3.49 -13.65
CA ASP A 403 20.13 2.60 -14.72
C ASP A 403 20.88 1.39 -14.14
N VAL A 404 21.86 1.65 -13.26
CA VAL A 404 22.64 0.61 -12.59
C VAL A 404 21.75 -0.33 -11.77
N ILE A 405 20.77 0.19 -11.02
CA ILE A 405 19.86 -0.64 -10.22
C ILE A 405 18.98 -1.54 -11.10
N VAL A 406 18.45 -1.01 -12.21
CA VAL A 406 17.62 -1.78 -13.14
C VAL A 406 18.42 -2.90 -13.79
N GLN A 407 19.64 -2.60 -14.22
CA GLN A 407 20.54 -3.58 -14.83
C GLN A 407 20.96 -4.66 -13.82
N ALA A 408 21.33 -4.27 -12.60
CA ALA A 408 21.66 -5.21 -11.53
C ALA A 408 20.47 -6.13 -11.17
N TYR A 409 19.25 -5.58 -11.15
CA TYR A 409 18.03 -6.37 -10.95
C TYR A 409 17.79 -7.37 -12.09
N SER A 410 18.00 -6.95 -13.35
CA SER A 410 17.86 -7.82 -14.52
C SER A 410 18.84 -9.00 -14.48
N GLN A 411 20.11 -8.73 -14.13
CA GLN A 411 21.12 -9.77 -13.94
C GLN A 411 20.73 -10.75 -12.82
N LEU A 412 20.26 -10.24 -11.68
CA LEU A 412 19.82 -11.08 -10.56
C LEU A 412 18.66 -12.01 -10.96
N ARG A 413 17.70 -11.51 -11.75
CA ARG A 413 16.56 -12.29 -12.22
C ARG A 413 16.99 -13.39 -13.21
N SER A 414 17.94 -13.11 -14.10
CA SER A 414 18.51 -14.11 -15.00
C SER A 414 19.21 -15.22 -14.21
N LEU A 415 20.02 -14.85 -13.21
CA LEU A 415 20.75 -15.81 -12.38
C LEU A 415 19.84 -16.69 -11.52
N LEU A 416 18.73 -16.13 -11.02
CA LEU A 416 17.71 -16.87 -10.27
C LEU A 416 16.89 -17.80 -11.18
N ALA A 417 16.66 -17.43 -12.44
CA ALA A 417 16.01 -18.28 -13.44
C ALA A 417 16.91 -19.47 -13.84
N ASP A 418 18.23 -19.28 -13.82
CA ASP A 418 19.24 -20.32 -14.08
C ASP A 418 19.61 -21.17 -12.85
N GLY A 419 18.87 -21.06 -11.74
CA GLY A 419 19.02 -21.90 -10.56
C GLY A 419 20.24 -21.62 -9.67
N LYS A 420 20.98 -20.52 -9.89
CA LYS A 420 22.14 -20.16 -9.05
C LYS A 420 21.72 -19.29 -7.86
N GLN A 421 21.86 -19.83 -6.65
CA GLN A 421 21.72 -19.06 -5.41
C GLN A 421 22.99 -18.23 -5.13
N GLU A 422 23.01 -16.96 -5.52
CA GLU A 422 23.98 -16.00 -4.97
C GLU A 422 23.29 -14.74 -4.43
N ARG A 423 23.32 -14.61 -3.09
CA ARG A 423 22.72 -13.51 -2.30
C ARG A 423 23.61 -12.26 -2.20
N SER A 424 24.68 -12.15 -3.00
CA SER A 424 25.73 -11.13 -2.83
C SER A 424 25.55 -9.85 -3.67
N LEU A 425 24.59 -9.82 -4.61
CA LEU A 425 24.42 -8.73 -5.57
C LEU A 425 23.32 -7.71 -5.24
N VAL A 426 22.69 -7.79 -4.06
CA VAL A 426 21.62 -6.86 -3.69
C VAL A 426 22.20 -5.70 -2.85
N PRO A 427 22.15 -4.44 -3.34
CA PRO A 427 22.24 -3.30 -2.46
C PRO A 427 21.03 -3.36 -1.53
N ARG A 428 21.26 -3.58 -0.23
CA ARG A 428 20.19 -3.65 0.77
C ARG A 428 19.63 -2.24 1.03
N TYR A 429 18.78 -1.73 0.14
CA TYR A 429 17.94 -0.56 0.43
C TYR A 429 16.56 -1.01 0.90
#